data_AF-A0A974PVX7-F1
#
_entry.id   AF-A0A974PVX7-F1
#
_cell.length_a   1.000
_cell.length_b   1.000
_cell.length_c   1.000
_cell.angle_alpha   90.00
_cell.angle_beta   90.00
_cell.angle_gamma   90.00
#
_symmetry.space_group_name_H-M   'P 1'
#
loop_
_entity.id
_entity.type
_entity.pdbx_description
1 polymer ?
#
loop_
_entity_poly.entity_id
_entity_poly.type
_entity_poly.pdbx_seq_one_letter_code
_entity_poly.pdbx_strand_id
1 'polypeptide(L)' 'MCTFDSPIARCELMHVMVLTDETQRACAAEHGCPPGLACPLAAVFTGEEMVEGRRGPLPGQAPAVSPSP' A
#
# COMPACT_ATOMS: atom_id res chain seq x y z
N MET A 1 -25.87 -3.47 5.26
CA MET A 1 -24.97 -3.72 4.11
C MET A 1 -23.62 -3.14 4.47
N CYS A 2 -22.55 -3.94 4.46
CA CYS A 2 -21.20 -3.45 4.71
C CYS A 2 -20.62 -3.01 3.37
N THR A 3 -20.40 -1.71 3.18
CA THR A 3 -19.61 -1.19 2.07
C THR A 3 -18.15 -1.54 2.33
N PHE A 4 -17.50 -2.15 1.35
CA PHE A 4 -16.06 -2.36 1.38
C PHE A 4 -15.42 -0.99 1.13
N ASP A 5 -15.11 -0.27 2.22
CA ASP A 5 -14.49 1.05 2.21
C ASP A 5 -12.96 0.97 2.15
N SER A 6 -12.42 -0.18 1.70
CA SER A 6 -10.98 -0.28 1.56
C SER A 6 -10.54 0.63 0.41
N PRO A 7 -9.62 1.57 0.66
CA PRO A 7 -9.12 2.45 -0.39
C PRO A 7 -8.48 1.62 -1.51
N ILE A 8 -8.85 1.97 -2.74
CA ILE A 8 -8.35 1.37 -3.97
C ILE A 8 -7.69 2.44 -4.83
N ALA A 9 -6.56 2.10 -5.44
CA ALA A 9 -5.88 2.97 -6.39
C ALA A 9 -5.55 2.21 -7.67
N ARG A 10 -5.41 2.94 -8.77
CA ARG A 10 -5.00 2.37 -10.05
C ARG A 10 -3.48 2.33 -10.14
N CYS A 11 -2.92 1.14 -10.30
CA CYS A 11 -1.50 0.96 -10.56
C CYS A 11 -1.22 1.16 -12.05
N GLU A 12 -0.53 2.23 -12.42
CA GLU A 12 -0.21 2.51 -13.84
C GLU A 12 0.89 1.61 -14.41
N LEU A 13 1.68 0.93 -13.57
CA LEU A 13 2.68 -0.05 -14.04
C LEU A 13 2.04 -1.33 -14.56
N MET A 14 0.99 -1.78 -13.88
CA MET A 14 0.29 -3.03 -14.18
C MET A 14 -1.09 -2.79 -14.84
N HIS A 15 -1.53 -1.54 -14.90
CA HIS A 15 -2.86 -1.10 -15.36
C HIS A 15 -4.04 -1.83 -14.67
N VAL A 16 -3.87 -2.17 -13.38
CA VAL A 16 -4.88 -2.85 -12.54
C VAL A 16 -5.29 -1.99 -11.35
N MET A 17 -6.46 -2.27 -10.79
CA MET A 17 -6.89 -1.72 -9.50
C MET A 17 -6.23 -2.54 -8.39
N VAL A 18 -5.57 -1.87 -7.45
CA VAL A 18 -4.92 -2.48 -6.28
C VAL A 18 -5.54 -1.93 -5.01
N LEU A 19 -5.58 -2.74 -3.95
CA LEU A 19 -5.95 -2.24 -2.63
C LEU A 19 -4.76 -1.45 -2.09
N THR A 20 -5.02 -0.29 -1.51
CA THR A 20 -3.98 0.49 -0.84
C THR A 20 -4.02 0.29 0.68
N ASP A 21 -5.04 -0.41 1.19
CA ASP A 21 -5.12 -0.84 2.59
C ASP A 21 -4.17 -2.01 2.91
N GLU A 22 -3.72 -2.73 1.88
CA GLU A 22 -2.69 -3.76 2.02
C GLU A 22 -1.27 -3.14 2.05
N THR A 23 -0.27 -3.96 2.36
CA THR A 23 1.12 -3.54 2.35
C THR A 23 1.65 -3.53 0.91
N GLN A 24 2.61 -2.65 0.60
CA GLN A 24 3.25 -2.65 -0.72
C GLN A 24 3.83 -4.03 -1.08
N ARG A 25 4.35 -4.77 -0.07
CA ARG A 25 4.88 -6.12 -0.24
C ARG A 25 3.79 -7.13 -0.62
N ALA A 26 2.63 -7.09 0.04
CA ALA A 26 1.49 -7.92 -0.33
C ALA A 26 1.07 -7.62 -1.77
N CYS A 27 0.93 -6.35 -2.12
CA CYS A 27 0.56 -5.94 -3.47
C CYS A 27 1.58 -6.42 -4.51
N ALA A 28 2.87 -6.27 -4.22
CA ALA A 28 3.94 -6.73 -5.10
C ALA A 28 3.97 -8.26 -5.26
N ALA A 29 3.66 -9.02 -4.20
CA ALA A 29 3.57 -10.48 -4.24
C ALA A 29 2.33 -10.95 -5.03
N GLU A 30 1.19 -10.30 -4.82
CA GLU A 30 -0.07 -10.60 -5.52
C GLU A 30 0.03 -10.29 -7.02
N HIS A 31 0.60 -9.13 -7.37
CA HIS A 31 0.65 -8.65 -8.75
C HIS A 31 1.97 -8.95 -9.48
N GLY A 32 2.99 -9.47 -8.79
CA GLY A 32 4.29 -9.76 -9.40
C GLY A 32 5.04 -8.50 -9.85
N CYS A 33 5.00 -7.43 -9.06
CA CYS A 33 5.68 -6.17 -9.38
C CYS A 33 7.19 -6.40 -9.63
N PRO A 34 7.77 -5.82 -10.69
CA PRO A 34 9.17 -6.06 -11.05
C PRO A 34 10.12 -5.56 -9.95
N PRO A 35 11.09 -6.39 -9.51
CA PRO A 35 12.05 -6.00 -8.50
C PRO A 35 12.97 -4.89 -9.05
N GLY A 36 13.08 -3.78 -8.30
CA GLY A 36 13.96 -2.65 -8.64
C GLY A 36 13.25 -1.46 -9.28
N LEU A 37 11.93 -1.52 -9.50
CA LEU A 37 11.15 -0.38 -9.99
C LEU A 37 10.45 0.34 -8.83
N ALA A 38 10.55 1.67 -8.78
CA ALA A 38 9.88 2.45 -7.75
C ALA A 38 8.36 2.39 -7.97
N CYS A 39 7.63 1.84 -6.99
CA CYS A 39 6.19 1.76 -7.09
C CYS A 39 5.57 3.17 -7.03
N PRO A 40 4.75 3.58 -8.02
CA PRO A 40 4.12 4.90 -8.02
C PRO A 40 3.12 5.08 -6.86
N LEU A 41 2.59 3.97 -6.34
CA LEU A 41 1.65 3.94 -5.22
C LEU A 41 2.34 3.78 -3.86
N ALA A 42 3.68 3.79 -3.81
CA ALA A 42 4.45 3.59 -2.58
C ALA A 42 4.00 4.50 -1.42
N ALA A 43 3.63 5.75 -1.74
CA ALA A 43 3.21 6.76 -0.77
C ALA A 43 1.76 6.62 -0.30
N VAL A 44 0.93 5.82 -0.97
CA VAL A 44 -0.51 5.68 -0.66
C VAL A 44 -0.87 4.35 -0.02
N PHE A 45 0.05 3.38 0.03
CA PHE A 45 -0.17 2.16 0.80
C PHE A 45 -0.20 2.49 2.30
N THR A 46 -1.33 2.20 2.94
CA THR A 46 -1.60 2.43 4.36
C THR A 46 -1.59 1.14 5.18
N GLY A 47 -1.24 0.00 4.55
CA GLY A 47 -1.14 -1.28 5.25
C GLY A 47 -0.13 -1.25 6.39
N GLU A 48 -0.58 -1.64 7.58
CA GLU A 48 0.23 -1.75 8.78
C GLU A 48 0.70 -3.21 8.91
N GLU A 49 2.01 -3.45 9.01
CA GLU A 49 2.50 -4.77 9.45
C GLU A 49 2.51 -4.81 10.99
N MET A 50 2.25 -6.00 11.55
CA MET A 50 2.55 -6.25 12.96
C MET A 50 4.04 -6.52 13.11
N VAL A 51 4.80 -5.50 13.48
CA VAL A 51 6.21 -5.64 13.86
C VAL A 51 6.30 -5.64 15.38
N GLU A 52 6.88 -6.71 15.95
CA GLU A 52 7.16 -6.81 17.40
C GLU A 52 5.93 -6.58 18.31
N GLY A 53 4.73 -7.02 17.86
CA GLY A 53 3.48 -6.87 18.62
C GLY A 53 2.89 -5.46 18.62
N ARG A 54 3.34 -4.57 17.72
CA ARG A 54 2.77 -3.24 17.51
C ARG A 54 2.41 -3.04 16.03
N ARG A 55 1.29 -2.38 15.76
CA ARG A 55 0.95 -1.93 14.41
C ARG A 55 1.87 -0.74 14.10
N GLY A 56 2.56 -0.78 12.97
CA GLY A 56 3.44 0.30 12.56
C GLY A 56 3.72 0.29 11.05
N PRO A 57 4.19 1.43 10.52
CA PRO A 57 4.49 1.58 9.10
C PRO A 57 5.72 0.76 8.68
N LEU A 58 5.75 0.37 7.42
CA LEU A 58 6.81 -0.49 6.86
C LEU A 58 8.18 0.24 6.82
N PRO A 59 9.30 -0.47 7.04
CA PRO A 59 10.62 0.11 6.82
C PRO A 59 10.81 0.45 5.34
N GLY A 60 10.99 1.73 5.03
CA GLY A 60 11.14 2.25 3.66
C GLY A 60 9.91 2.95 3.10
N GLN A 61 8.80 3.00 3.84
CA GLN A 61 7.70 3.92 3.55
C GLN A 61 8.02 5.29 4.14
N ALA A 62 7.99 6.33 3.30
CA ALA A 62 7.83 7.67 3.81
C ALA A 62 6.52 7.71 4.62
N PRO A 63 6.49 8.31 5.81
CA PRO A 63 5.25 8.42 6.57
C PRO A 63 4.21 9.07 5.66
N ALA A 64 3.05 8.43 5.51
CA ALA A 64 1.91 9.05 4.85
C ALA A 64 1.62 10.33 5.62
N VAL A 65 2.00 11.49 5.05
CA VAL A 65 1.67 12.77 5.65
C VAL A 65 0.15 12.85 5.60
N SER A 66 -0.50 12.75 6.74
CA SER A 66 -1.93 13.04 6.81
C SER A 66 -2.10 14.49 6.37
N PRO A 67 -2.91 14.82 5.34
CA PRO A 67 -3.30 16.20 5.15
C PRO A 67 -4.17 16.58 6.36
N SER A 68 -3.61 17.34 7.29
CA SER A 68 -4.38 18.04 8.33
C SER A 68 -5.23 19.12 7.66
N PRO A 69 -6.52 19.28 8.00
CA PRO A 69 -7.20 20.56 7.84
C PRO A 69 -6.75 21.58 8.90
#